data_AF-A0A803QSA3-F1
#
_entry.id   AF-A0A803QSA3-F1
#
_cell.length_a   1.000
_cell.length_b   1.000
_cell.length_c   1.000
_cell.angle_alpha   90.00
_cell.angle_beta   90.00
_cell.angle_gamma   90.00
#
_symmetry.space_group_name_H-M   'P 1'
#
loop_
_entity.id
_entity.type
_entity.pdbx_description
1 polymer ?
#
loop_
_entity_poly.entity_id
_entity_poly.type
_entity_poly.pdbx_seq_one_letter_code
_entity_poly.pdbx_strand_id
1 'polypeptide(L)'
;GYIGYLAVVVDSSKPVLLGPEEVKVVKEFLDVFPEELPRLPPQREIDFVIDLIPGAEPVLKAPYRMAPTELKELKIQLQGMLDLGFTRPSVSPWGAPVLFVKKKDGTLRMCIDYRELNKLTIKNKYPLPRIDDLFDQLQGKTVFSKIDL
;
A
#
# COMPACT_ATOMS: atom_id res chain seq x y z
N GLY A 1 -18.23 -31.04 8.35
CA GLY A 1 -16.88 -30.76 8.88
C GLY A 1 -16.45 -29.41 8.33
N TYR A 2 -16.03 -28.50 9.19
CA TYR A 2 -15.56 -27.18 8.75
C TYR A 2 -14.07 -27.24 8.42
N ILE A 3 -13.69 -26.67 7.28
CA ILE A 3 -12.28 -26.50 6.90
C ILE A 3 -11.74 -25.36 7.76
N GLY A 4 -10.91 -25.71 8.74
CA GLY A 4 -10.20 -24.74 9.57
C GLY A 4 -8.84 -24.45 8.97
N TYR A 5 -8.57 -23.18 8.67
CA TYR A 5 -7.24 -22.72 8.28
C TYR A 5 -6.48 -22.32 9.55
N LEU A 6 -5.32 -22.95 9.77
CA LEU A 6 -4.39 -22.60 10.83
C LEU A 6 -3.59 -21.39 10.37
N ALA A 7 -3.49 -20.35 11.18
CA ALA A 7 -2.39 -19.39 11.02
C ALA A 7 -1.74 -19.06 12.36
N VAL A 8 -0.51 -18.57 12.23
CA VAL A 8 0.43 -18.44 13.33
C VAL A 8 0.28 -17.07 13.95
N VAL A 9 0.10 -17.06 15.27
CA VAL A 9 0.15 -15.86 16.10
C VAL A 9 1.63 -15.54 16.35
N VAL A 10 2.11 -14.44 15.77
CA VAL A 10 3.41 -13.86 16.12
C VAL A 10 3.17 -12.86 17.26
N ASP A 11 3.60 -13.25 18.46
CA ASP A 11 3.67 -12.36 19.61
C ASP A 11 4.76 -11.32 19.36
N SER A 12 4.38 -10.05 19.16
CA SER A 12 5.30 -8.93 18.91
C SER A 12 6.22 -8.61 20.10
N SER A 13 6.01 -9.24 21.26
CA SER A 13 6.90 -9.12 22.43
C SER A 13 8.06 -10.12 22.42
N LYS A 14 8.09 -11.08 21.48
CA LYS A 14 9.18 -12.04 21.30
C LYS A 14 9.75 -11.94 19.88
N PRO A 15 11.07 -12.08 19.70
CA PRO A 15 11.64 -12.17 18.35
C PRO A 15 10.95 -13.32 17.61
N VAL A 16 10.65 -13.11 16.34
CA VAL A 16 10.09 -14.16 15.45
C VAL A 16 11.12 -15.28 15.40
N LEU A 17 10.89 -16.35 16.16
CA LEU A 17 11.86 -17.44 16.31
C LEU A 17 11.93 -18.33 15.06
N LEU A 18 11.00 -18.18 14.12
CA LEU A 18 10.87 -19.07 12.97
C LEU A 18 10.58 -18.30 11.67
N GLY A 19 11.36 -18.54 10.62
CA GLY A 19 11.11 -17.98 9.29
C GLY A 19 9.86 -18.58 8.62
N PRO A 20 9.33 -17.98 7.53
CA PRO A 20 8.18 -18.51 6.78
C PRO A 20 8.33 -20.00 6.39
N GLU A 21 9.57 -20.39 6.08
CA GLU A 21 10.01 -21.74 5.70
C GLU A 21 9.78 -22.82 6.78
N GLU A 22 9.71 -22.42 8.05
CA GLU A 22 9.66 -23.32 9.19
C GLU A 22 8.24 -23.61 9.66
N VAL A 23 7.27 -22.82 9.18
CA VAL A 23 5.84 -23.03 9.42
C VAL A 23 5.27 -23.83 8.26
N LYS A 24 4.90 -25.11 8.51
CA LYS A 24 4.40 -26.05 7.48
C LYS A 24 3.37 -25.44 6.51
N VAL A 25 2.38 -24.72 7.05
CA VAL A 25 1.33 -24.09 6.24
C VAL A 25 1.87 -22.92 5.42
N VAL A 26 2.70 -22.06 6.00
CA VAL A 26 3.28 -20.89 5.29
C VAL A 26 4.24 -21.36 4.19
N LYS A 27 4.98 -22.45 4.45
CA LYS A 27 5.87 -23.08 3.48
C LYS A 27 5.15 -23.50 2.19
N GLU A 28 3.86 -23.85 2.26
CA GLU A 28 3.05 -24.19 1.09
C GLU A 28 2.69 -22.95 0.23
N PHE A 29 2.85 -21.75 0.77
CA PHE A 29 2.44 -20.47 0.16
C PHE A 29 3.56 -19.42 0.17
N LEU A 30 4.83 -19.82 0.09
CA LEU A 30 5.97 -18.89 0.15
C LEU A 30 5.94 -17.82 -0.95
N ASP A 31 5.27 -18.09 -2.06
CA ASP A 31 5.07 -17.17 -3.18
C ASP A 31 4.22 -15.94 -2.81
N VAL A 32 3.36 -16.02 -1.80
CA VAL A 32 2.56 -14.88 -1.31
C VAL A 32 3.20 -14.15 -0.12
N PHE A 33 4.38 -14.58 0.34
CA PHE A 33 5.15 -13.91 1.40
C PHE A 33 6.52 -13.38 0.90
N PRO A 34 6.59 -12.60 -0.19
CA PRO A 34 7.86 -12.06 -0.65
C PRO A 34 8.34 -10.92 0.27
N GLU A 35 9.66 -10.79 0.44
CA GLU A 35 10.26 -9.68 1.20
C GLU A 35 10.04 -8.32 0.50
N GLU A 36 10.04 -8.32 -0.83
CA GLU A 36 9.77 -7.16 -1.66
C GLU A 36 8.55 -7.40 -2.55
N LEU A 37 7.75 -6.35 -2.79
CA LEU A 37 6.60 -6.46 -3.66
C LEU A 37 7.05 -6.85 -5.08
N PRO A 38 6.39 -7.84 -5.71
CA PRO A 38 6.62 -8.13 -7.12
C PRO A 38 6.17 -6.94 -7.98
N ARG A 39 6.37 -7.05 -9.30
CA ARG A 39 5.81 -6.11 -10.27
C ARG A 39 4.28 -6.03 -10.16
N LEU A 40 3.67 -5.18 -10.99
CA LEU A 40 2.22 -5.10 -11.08
C LEU A 40 1.56 -6.48 -11.21
N PRO A 41 0.44 -6.71 -10.50
CA PRO A 41 -0.29 -7.96 -10.61
C PRO A 41 -0.79 -8.17 -12.05
N PRO A 42 -1.13 -9.41 -12.43
CA PRO A 42 -1.81 -9.69 -13.69
C PRO A 42 -3.06 -8.83 -13.86
N GLN A 43 -3.39 -8.49 -15.10
CA GLN A 43 -4.60 -7.73 -15.41
C GLN A 43 -5.83 -8.49 -14.89
N ARG A 44 -6.75 -7.76 -14.24
CA ARG A 44 -8.00 -8.28 -13.70
C ARG A 44 -9.18 -7.67 -14.46
N GLU A 45 -10.37 -8.23 -14.29
CA GLU A 45 -11.60 -7.71 -14.93
C GLU A 45 -12.03 -6.34 -14.36
N ILE A 46 -11.58 -6.01 -13.15
CA ILE A 46 -11.96 -4.79 -12.45
C ILE A 46 -10.74 -3.86 -12.38
N ASP A 47 -10.86 -2.70 -13.01
CA ASP A 47 -9.92 -1.60 -12.90
C ASP A 47 -10.35 -0.61 -11.81
N PHE A 48 -9.37 0.00 -11.14
CA PHE A 48 -9.64 1.09 -10.20
C PHE A 48 -9.84 2.40 -10.96
N VAL A 49 -11.10 2.82 -11.09
CA VAL A 49 -11.47 4.10 -11.72
C VAL A 49 -11.50 5.21 -10.67
N ILE A 50 -10.92 6.36 -11.02
CA ILE A 50 -11.00 7.58 -10.23
C ILE A 50 -12.04 8.50 -10.85
N ASP A 51 -13.25 8.51 -10.29
CA ASP A 51 -14.30 9.40 -10.73
C ASP A 51 -14.05 10.83 -10.26
N LEU A 52 -14.24 11.79 -11.18
CA LEU A 52 -14.11 13.22 -10.90
C LEU A 52 -15.50 13.86 -10.80
N ILE A 53 -15.59 14.95 -10.03
CA ILE A 53 -16.81 15.78 -10.00
C ILE A 53 -17.11 16.32 -11.41
N PRO A 54 -18.39 16.47 -11.80
CA PRO A 54 -18.74 17.02 -13.11
C PRO A 54 -18.11 18.40 -13.34
N GLY A 55 -17.45 18.56 -14.49
CA GLY A 55 -16.77 19.82 -14.84
C GLY A 55 -15.39 20.02 -14.19
N ALA A 56 -14.80 18.99 -13.58
CA ALA A 56 -13.43 19.07 -13.07
C ALA A 56 -12.43 19.37 -14.19
N GLU A 57 -11.63 20.42 -14.01
CA GLU A 57 -10.52 20.76 -14.90
C GLU A 57 -9.19 20.18 -14.37
N PRO A 58 -8.22 19.90 -15.25
CA PRO A 58 -6.91 19.42 -14.85
C PRO A 58 -6.19 20.37 -13.89
N VAL A 59 -5.65 19.81 -12.80
CA VAL A 59 -4.78 20.54 -11.87
C VAL A 59 -3.33 20.23 -12.18
N LEU A 60 -2.54 21.27 -12.43
CA LEU A 60 -1.10 21.20 -12.59
C LEU A 60 -0.42 22.10 -11.56
N LYS A 61 0.24 21.50 -10.58
CA LYS A 61 0.99 22.22 -9.56
C LYS A 61 2.50 22.02 -9.74
N ALA A 62 3.24 23.12 -9.70
CA ALA A 62 4.68 23.11 -9.86
C ALA A 62 5.37 22.25 -8.77
N PRO A 63 6.45 21.53 -9.10
CA PRO A 63 7.25 20.81 -8.11
C PRO A 63 7.76 21.73 -7.00
N TYR A 64 7.80 21.23 -5.77
CA TYR A 64 8.41 21.97 -4.66
C TYR A 64 9.93 22.05 -4.84
N ARG A 65 10.55 23.09 -4.27
CA ARG A 65 12.01 23.21 -4.20
C ARG A 65 12.55 22.09 -3.32
N MET A 66 13.51 21.34 -3.84
CA MET A 66 14.17 20.23 -3.14
C MET A 66 15.66 20.51 -2.96
N ALA A 67 16.22 20.02 -1.86
CA ALA A 67 17.67 20.01 -1.65
C ALA A 67 18.35 18.99 -2.59
N PRO A 68 19.67 19.11 -2.85
CA PRO A 68 20.38 18.15 -3.70
C PRO A 68 20.28 16.69 -3.24
N THR A 69 20.23 16.46 -1.92
CA THR A 69 20.05 15.13 -1.32
C THR A 69 18.66 14.55 -1.60
N GLU A 70 17.62 15.37 -1.49
CA GLU A 70 16.24 14.98 -1.80
C GLU A 70 16.06 14.71 -3.30
N LEU A 71 16.69 15.50 -4.17
CA LEU A 71 16.67 15.26 -5.61
C LEU A 71 17.36 13.94 -5.99
N LYS A 72 18.46 13.60 -5.31
CA LYS A 72 19.13 12.31 -5.49
C LYS A 72 18.20 11.16 -5.07
N GLU A 73 17.56 11.29 -3.91
CA GLU A 73 16.62 10.29 -3.40
C GLU A 73 15.39 10.14 -4.30
N LEU A 74 14.86 11.24 -4.82
CA LEU A 74 13.75 11.25 -5.77
C LEU A 74 14.06 10.39 -6.99
N LYS A 75 15.26 10.55 -7.57
CA LYS A 75 15.68 9.77 -8.73
C LYS A 75 15.77 8.27 -8.42
N ILE A 76 16.29 7.92 -7.24
CA ILE A 76 16.42 6.51 -6.81
C ILE A 76 15.03 5.88 -6.67
N GLN A 77 14.13 6.49 -5.91
CA GLN A 77 12.78 5.93 -5.69
C GLN A 77 11.94 5.94 -6.97
N LEU A 78 12.05 6.98 -7.81
CA LEU A 78 11.36 7.04 -9.10
C LEU A 78 11.84 5.93 -10.05
N GLN A 79 13.14 5.70 -10.14
CA GLN A 79 13.69 4.63 -10.97
C GLN A 79 13.21 3.27 -10.48
N GLY A 80 13.23 3.01 -9.16
CA GLY A 80 12.72 1.75 -8.61
C GLY A 80 11.23 1.50 -8.96
N MET A 81 10.39 2.53 -8.90
CA MET A 81 8.98 2.41 -9.30
C MET A 81 8.81 2.19 -10.82
N LEU A 82 9.70 2.74 -11.65
CA LEU A 82 9.69 2.50 -13.10
C LEU A 82 10.12 1.06 -13.41
N ASP A 83 11.16 0.55 -12.75
CA ASP A 83 11.70 -0.80 -12.95
C ASP A 83 10.71 -1.89 -12.50
N LEU A 84 9.94 -1.60 -11.43
CA LEU A 84 8.82 -2.43 -10.97
C LEU A 84 7.56 -2.29 -11.83
N GLY A 85 7.50 -1.29 -12.70
CA GLY A 85 6.34 -0.99 -13.56
C GLY A 85 5.16 -0.34 -12.82
N PHE A 86 5.34 0.12 -11.57
CA PHE A 86 4.29 0.82 -10.83
C PHE A 86 3.97 2.20 -11.43
N THR A 87 4.91 2.78 -12.16
CA THR A 87 4.73 4.06 -12.85
C THR A 87 5.27 3.97 -14.28
N ARG A 88 4.86 4.92 -15.13
CA ARG A 88 5.40 5.11 -16.47
C ARG A 88 5.45 6.59 -16.82
N PRO A 89 6.35 7.01 -17.73
CA PRO A 89 6.31 8.36 -18.29
C PRO A 89 4.93 8.66 -18.89
N SER A 90 4.43 9.87 -18.69
CA SER A 90 3.14 10.31 -19.23
C SER A 90 3.17 11.79 -19.64
N VAL A 91 2.29 12.15 -20.56
CA VAL A 91 2.03 13.53 -21.00
C VAL A 91 0.67 14.00 -20.48
N SER A 92 0.50 13.91 -19.16
CA SER A 92 -0.77 14.23 -18.51
C SER A 92 -0.95 15.76 -18.37
N PRO A 93 -2.17 16.29 -18.59
CA PRO A 93 -2.49 17.67 -18.21
C PRO A 93 -2.59 17.84 -16.68
N TRP A 94 -2.62 16.72 -15.93
CA TRP A 94 -2.61 16.69 -14.48
C TRP A 94 -1.20 16.55 -13.93
N GLY A 95 -0.87 17.26 -12.86
CA GLY A 95 0.40 17.11 -12.16
C GLY A 95 0.31 17.49 -10.69
N ALA A 96 0.82 16.60 -9.84
CA ALA A 96 0.92 16.79 -8.39
C ALA A 96 2.40 16.78 -7.98
N PRO A 97 2.82 17.68 -7.08
CA PRO A 97 4.21 17.74 -6.65
C PRO A 97 4.53 16.61 -5.67
N VAL A 98 5.79 16.21 -5.66
CA VAL A 98 6.34 15.27 -4.70
C VAL A 98 6.89 16.02 -3.49
N LEU A 99 6.75 15.43 -2.31
CA LEU A 99 7.37 15.87 -1.06
C LEU A 99 7.97 14.67 -0.33
N PHE A 100 8.91 14.91 0.57
CA PHE A 100 9.52 13.87 1.40
C PHE A 100 9.09 13.97 2.86
N VAL A 101 8.85 12.81 3.47
CA VAL A 101 8.62 12.67 4.91
C VAL A 101 9.71 11.77 5.49
N LYS A 102 10.29 12.15 6.62
CA LYS A 102 11.28 11.31 7.31
C LYS A 102 10.57 10.15 8.02
N LYS A 103 11.00 8.93 7.75
CA LYS A 103 10.65 7.75 8.54
C LYS A 103 11.38 7.79 9.89
N LYS A 104 10.95 6.93 10.82
CA LYS A 104 11.57 6.79 12.16
C LYS A 104 13.05 6.37 12.08
N ASP A 105 13.41 5.59 11.06
CA ASP A 105 14.78 5.13 10.79
C ASP A 105 15.68 6.20 10.13
N GLY A 106 15.16 7.41 9.89
CA GLY A 106 15.87 8.51 9.25
C GLY A 106 15.84 8.50 7.72
N THR A 107 15.32 7.44 7.08
CA THR A 107 15.16 7.40 5.62
C THR A 107 14.04 8.33 5.16
N LEU A 108 14.13 8.78 3.90
CA LEU A 108 13.13 9.64 3.29
C LEU A 108 12.08 8.79 2.57
N ARG A 109 10.80 9.05 2.82
CA ARG A 109 9.67 8.46 2.09
C ARG A 109 9.15 9.48 1.10
N MET A 110 9.18 9.14 -0.19
CA MET A 110 8.55 9.93 -1.23
C MET A 110 7.02 9.87 -1.08
N CYS A 111 6.37 11.03 -1.10
CA CYS A 111 4.92 11.18 -1.02
C CYS A 111 4.44 12.13 -2.12
N ILE A 112 3.33 11.81 -2.76
CA ILE A 112 2.71 12.68 -3.78
C ILE A 112 1.59 13.49 -3.13
N ASP A 113 1.63 14.80 -3.32
CA ASP A 113 0.65 15.73 -2.75
C ASP A 113 -0.63 15.78 -3.60
N TYR A 114 -1.48 14.77 -3.43
CA TYR A 114 -2.77 14.67 -4.13
C TYR A 114 -3.87 15.55 -3.53
N ARG A 115 -3.57 16.51 -2.64
CA ARG A 115 -4.62 17.28 -1.95
C ARG A 115 -5.56 18.01 -2.89
N GLU A 116 -5.05 18.64 -3.95
CA GLU A 116 -5.90 19.33 -4.92
C GLU A 116 -6.69 18.35 -5.80
N LEU A 117 -6.06 17.24 -6.23
CA LEU A 117 -6.74 16.19 -6.98
C LEU A 117 -7.87 15.57 -6.14
N ASN A 118 -7.61 15.24 -4.87
CA ASN A 118 -8.58 14.63 -3.95
C ASN A 118 -9.80 15.52 -3.64
N LYS A 119 -9.73 16.84 -3.86
CA LYS A 119 -10.89 17.73 -3.76
C LYS A 119 -11.83 17.57 -4.96
N LEU A 120 -11.27 17.18 -6.10
CA LEU A 120 -11.98 17.00 -7.38
C LEU A 120 -12.46 15.57 -7.60
N THR A 121 -12.03 14.62 -6.78
CA THR A 121 -12.50 13.22 -6.87
C THR A 121 -13.82 13.02 -6.14
N ILE A 122 -14.69 12.18 -6.70
CA ILE A 122 -15.88 11.69 -6.02
C ILE A 122 -15.43 10.71 -4.95
N LYS A 123 -15.84 10.96 -3.71
CA LYS A 123 -15.48 10.08 -2.58
C LYS A 123 -16.23 8.76 -2.69
N ASN A 124 -15.50 7.68 -2.96
CA ASN A 124 -16.03 6.32 -2.84
C ASN A 124 -16.25 5.99 -1.35
N LYS A 125 -17.49 6.20 -0.86
CA LYS A 125 -17.86 5.91 0.52
C LYS A 125 -18.24 4.44 0.66
N TYR A 126 -17.25 3.60 0.93
CA TYR A 126 -17.50 2.23 1.36
C TYR A 126 -17.75 2.19 2.88
N PRO A 127 -18.86 1.61 3.36
CA PRO A 127 -19.13 1.51 4.78
C PRO A 127 -18.14 0.52 5.41
N LEU A 128 -17.21 1.02 6.20
CA LEU A 128 -16.36 0.18 7.04
C LEU A 128 -17.14 -0.22 8.30
N PRO A 129 -17.10 -1.50 8.71
CA PRO A 129 -17.74 -1.95 9.94
C PRO A 129 -17.11 -1.27 11.16
N ARG A 130 -17.88 -1.15 12.26
CA ARG A 130 -17.30 -0.65 13.50
C ARG A 130 -16.37 -1.70 14.09
N ILE A 131 -15.39 -1.22 14.84
CA ILE A 131 -14.43 -2.08 15.51
C ILE A 131 -15.13 -3.02 16.51
N ASP A 132 -16.14 -2.53 17.23
CA ASP A 132 -16.93 -3.34 18.17
C ASP A 132 -17.68 -4.46 17.43
N ASP A 133 -18.31 -4.15 16.28
CA ASP A 133 -19.00 -5.15 15.45
C ASP A 133 -18.03 -6.25 14.98
N LEU A 134 -16.78 -5.88 14.66
CA LEU A 134 -15.74 -6.85 14.30
C LEU A 134 -15.34 -7.71 15.48
N PHE A 135 -15.25 -7.16 16.70
CA PHE A 135 -14.91 -7.93 17.91
C PHE A 135 -16.03 -8.88 18.34
N ASP A 136 -17.28 -8.47 18.21
CA ASP A 136 -18.42 -9.34 18.52
C ASP A 136 -18.42 -10.60 17.63
N GLN A 137 -18.03 -10.48 16.36
CA GLN A 137 -17.87 -11.63 15.46
C GLN A 137 -16.77 -12.60 15.89
N LEU A 138 -15.78 -12.11 16.65
CA LEU A 138 -14.68 -12.92 17.17
C LEU A 138 -15.02 -13.59 18.51
N GLN A 139 -16.17 -13.27 19.12
CA GLN A 139 -16.57 -13.85 20.40
C GLN A 139 -16.66 -15.38 20.35
N GLY A 140 -16.11 -16.05 21.36
CA GLY A 140 -16.09 -17.51 21.46
C GLY A 140 -15.09 -18.21 20.53
N LYS A 141 -14.33 -17.47 19.72
CA LYS A 141 -13.16 -18.00 19.00
C LYS A 141 -11.94 -17.97 19.92
N THR A 142 -11.11 -18.99 19.82
CA THR A 142 -9.93 -19.18 20.70
C THR A 142 -8.61 -19.13 19.95
N VAL A 143 -8.64 -19.21 18.63
CA VAL A 143 -7.46 -19.17 17.75
C VAL A 143 -7.69 -18.08 16.71
N PHE A 144 -6.72 -17.18 16.58
CA PHE A 144 -6.77 -16.04 15.68
C PHE A 144 -5.53 -15.98 14.81
N SER A 145 -5.70 -15.37 13.65
CA SER A 145 -4.68 -15.23 12.63
C SER A 145 -4.83 -13.88 11.97
N LYS A 146 -3.73 -13.15 11.80
CA LYS A 146 -3.73 -11.84 11.14
C LYS A 146 -2.79 -11.90 9.94
N ILE A 147 -3.27 -11.44 8.79
CA ILE A 147 -2.48 -11.21 7.59
C ILE A 147 -2.51 -9.72 7.32
N ASP A 148 -1.33 -9.14 7.06
CA ASP A 148 -1.16 -7.77 6.59
C ASP A 148 -0.70 -7.86 5.13
N LEU A 149 -1.38 -7.14 4.24
CA LEU A 149 -1.13 -7.16 2.79
C LEU A 149 -0.32 -5.94 2.37
#